data_AF-A0A6N6S3F9-F1
#
_entry.id   AF-A0A6N6S3F9-F1
#
_cell.length_a   1.000
_cell.length_b   1.000
_cell.length_c   1.000
_cell.angle_alpha   90.00
_cell.angle_beta   90.00
_cell.angle_gamma   90.00
#
_symmetry.space_group_name_H-M   'P 1'
#
loop_
_entity.id
_entity.type
_entity.pdbx_description
1 polymer ?
#
loop_
_entity_poly.entity_id
_entity_poly.type
_entity_poly.pdbx_seq_one_letter_code
_entity_poly.pdbx_strand_id
1 'polypeptide(L)' 'FAAQTLLNTKAPVGTLRGKFHDYKGIPMMVTFHPAYLLRNLNDKAKVWEDMKKVRDLLGEVSGKDSKR' A
#
# COMPACT_ATOMS: atom_id res chain seq x y z
N PHE A 1 4.70 4.09 -11.78
CA PHE A 1 6.13 4.40 -11.75
C PHE A 1 6.73 4.25 -10.35
N ALA A 2 6.27 5.01 -9.34
CA ALA A 2 6.84 4.96 -7.98
C ALA A 2 7.10 3.54 -7.42
N ALA A 3 6.10 2.66 -7.42
CA ALA A 3 6.24 1.29 -6.91
C ALA A 3 7.28 0.45 -7.67
N GLN A 4 7.37 0.62 -8.99
CA GLN A 4 8.30 -0.12 -9.84
C GLN A 4 9.75 0.32 -9.60
N THR A 5 9.96 1.63 -9.39
CA THR A 5 11.27 2.20 -9.07
C THR A 5 11.74 1.75 -7.68
N LEU A 6 10.87 1.80 -6.68
CA LEU A 6 11.24 1.44 -5.30
C LEU A 6 11.44 -0.07 -5.11
N LEU A 7 10.64 -0.90 -5.78
CA LEU A 7 10.72 -2.37 -5.69
C LEU A 7 11.62 -2.99 -6.77
N ASN A 8 12.24 -2.17 -7.63
CA ASN A 8 13.04 -2.61 -8.77
C ASN A 8 12.34 -3.72 -9.60
N THR A 9 11.07 -3.53 -9.92
CA THR A 9 10.23 -4.51 -10.61
C THR A 9 9.48 -3.89 -11.77
N LYS A 10 9.20 -4.68 -12.81
CA LYS A 10 8.32 -4.29 -13.93
C LYS A 10 6.88 -4.77 -13.75
N ALA A 11 6.57 -5.42 -12.62
CA ALA A 11 5.22 -5.89 -12.36
C ALA A 11 4.19 -4.74 -12.40
N PRO A 12 2.98 -4.97 -12.95
CA PRO A 12 1.95 -3.96 -13.00
C PRO A 12 1.39 -3.67 -11.60
N VAL A 13 0.97 -2.42 -11.37
CA VAL A 13 0.45 -1.96 -10.06
C VAL A 13 -0.71 -2.82 -9.57
N GLY A 14 -1.58 -3.28 -10.47
CA GLY A 14 -2.71 -4.16 -10.14
C GLY A 14 -2.31 -5.48 -9.47
N THR A 15 -1.13 -6.02 -9.80
CA THR A 15 -0.59 -7.26 -9.21
C THR A 15 0.17 -6.99 -7.91
N LEU A 16 0.78 -5.80 -7.79
CA LEU A 16 1.55 -5.41 -6.61
C LEU A 16 0.67 -4.92 -5.46
N ARG A 17 -0.51 -4.37 -5.75
CA ARG A 17 -1.37 -3.79 -4.72
C ARG A 17 -1.98 -4.82 -3.75
N GLY A 18 -2.38 -4.33 -2.59
CA GLY A 18 -3.07 -5.14 -1.57
C GLY A 18 -2.16 -6.11 -0.82
N LYS A 19 -0.84 -6.05 -1.05
CA LYS A 19 0.20 -6.79 -0.34
C LYS A 19 1.21 -5.79 0.22
N PHE A 20 1.74 -6.10 1.39
CA PHE A 20 2.90 -5.40 1.92
C PHE A 20 4.16 -5.93 1.23
N HIS A 21 5.03 -5.01 0.86
CA HIS A 21 6.36 -5.27 0.32
C HIS A 21 7.38 -4.73 1.29
N ASP A 22 8.54 -5.38 1.39
CA ASP A 22 9.64 -4.81 2.13
C ASP A 22 10.39 -3.79 1.26
N TYR A 23 10.59 -2.59 1.81
CA TYR A 23 11.50 -1.62 1.25
C TYR A 23 12.49 -1.18 2.33
N LYS A 24 13.69 -1.74 2.30
CA LYS A 24 14.78 -1.44 3.25
C LYS A 24 14.36 -1.66 4.71
N GLY A 25 13.63 -2.73 4.99
CA GLY A 25 13.11 -3.02 6.33
C GLY A 25 11.85 -2.22 6.72
N ILE A 26 11.31 -1.41 5.80
CA ILE A 26 10.08 -0.65 6.02
C ILE A 26 8.93 -1.32 5.23
N PRO A 27 7.83 -1.71 5.89
CA PRO A 27 6.68 -2.27 5.20
C PRO A 27 6.01 -1.20 4.32
N MET A 28 5.91 -1.48 3.02
CA MET A 28 5.36 -0.59 2.01
C MET A 28 4.11 -1.19 1.37
N MET A 29 3.03 -0.42 1.32
CA MET A 29 1.81 -0.78 0.60
C MET A 29 1.78 -0.08 -0.76
N VAL A 30 1.64 -0.86 -1.84
CA VAL A 30 1.42 -0.32 -3.19
C VAL A 30 -0.08 -0.12 -3.41
N THR A 31 -0.48 1.01 -3.99
CA THR A 31 -1.89 1.30 -4.33
C THR A 31 -2.01 2.15 -5.61
N PHE A 32 -3.24 2.47 -6.03
CA PHE A 32 -3.49 3.26 -7.24
C PHE A 32 -3.27 4.76 -7.03
N HIS A 33 -2.84 5.44 -8.10
CA HIS A 33 -2.66 6.89 -8.09
C HIS A 33 -4.02 7.62 -8.04
N PRO A 34 -4.18 8.72 -7.28
CA PRO A 34 -5.46 9.42 -7.17
C PRO A 34 -6.06 9.83 -8.53
N ALA A 35 -5.24 10.32 -9.45
CA ALA A 35 -5.69 10.68 -10.81
C ALA A 35 -6.29 9.50 -11.61
N TYR A 36 -5.86 8.27 -11.34
CA TYR A 36 -6.46 7.06 -11.96
C TYR A 36 -7.88 6.82 -11.44
N LEU A 37 -8.12 7.06 -10.15
CA LEU A 37 -9.43 6.87 -9.53
C LEU A 37 -10.47 7.88 -10.01
N LEU A 38 -10.04 9.07 -10.47
CA LEU A 38 -10.94 10.05 -11.07
C LEU A 38 -11.53 9.56 -12.40
N ARG A 39 -10.80 8.69 -13.11
CA ARG A 39 -11.24 8.08 -14.37
C ARG A 39 -11.98 6.76 -14.15
N ASN A 40 -11.59 6.01 -13.13
CA ASN A 40 -12.14 4.69 -12.79
C ASN A 40 -12.64 4.67 -11.33
N LEU A 41 -13.83 5.21 -11.12
CA LEU A 41 -14.40 5.42 -9.78
C LEU A 41 -14.62 4.10 -9.01
N ASN A 42 -14.92 3.00 -9.70
CA ASN A 42 -15.16 1.68 -9.09
C ASN A 42 -13.92 1.14 -8.34
N ASP A 43 -12.73 1.57 -8.72
CA ASP A 43 -11.49 1.13 -8.08
C ASP A 43 -11.20 1.85 -6.76
N LYS A 44 -12.01 2.84 -6.37
CA LYS A 44 -11.91 3.49 -5.05
C LYS A 44 -12.05 2.49 -3.90
N ALA A 45 -12.94 1.52 -4.03
CA ALA A 45 -13.13 0.46 -3.03
C ALA A 45 -11.83 -0.34 -2.81
N LYS A 46 -11.10 -0.62 -3.90
CA LYS A 46 -9.81 -1.33 -3.82
C LYS A 46 -8.77 -0.52 -3.02
N VAL A 47 -8.66 0.77 -3.28
CA VAL A 47 -7.74 1.64 -2.53
C VAL A 47 -8.15 1.75 -1.06
N TRP A 48 -9.45 1.78 -0.77
CA TRP A 48 -9.95 1.77 0.60
C TRP A 48 -9.52 0.50 1.38
N GLU A 49 -9.59 -0.67 0.75
CA GLU A 49 -9.07 -1.91 1.35
C GLU A 49 -7.55 -1.83 1.64
N ASP A 50 -6.78 -1.22 0.74
CA ASP A 50 -5.33 -1.02 0.94
C ASP A 50 -5.07 -0.11 2.15
N MET A 51 -5.84 0.97 2.31
CA MET A 51 -5.70 1.92 3.42
C MET A 51 -6.10 1.32 4.76
N LYS A 52 -7.14 0.48 4.81
CA LYS A 52 -7.52 -0.23 6.04
C LYS A 52 -6.37 -1.12 6.54
N LYS A 53 -5.72 -1.86 5.64
CA LYS A 53 -4.52 -2.66 5.99
C LYS A 53 -3.39 -1.82 6.56
N VAL A 54 -3.13 -0.64 5.97
CA VAL A 54 -2.11 0.29 6.48
C VAL A 54 -2.48 0.80 7.87
N ARG A 55 -3.74 1.18 8.09
CA ARG A 55 -4.23 1.59 9.42
C ARG A 55 -4.05 0.48 10.45
N ASP A 56 -4.41 -0.75 10.11
CA ASP A 56 -4.33 -1.90 11.02
C ASP A 56 -2.86 -2.18 11.39
N LEU A 57 -1.95 -2.14 10.40
CA LEU A 57 -0.50 -2.23 10.64
C LEU A 57 0.01 -1.11 11.57
N LEU A 58 -0.42 0.13 11.35
CA LEU A 58 -0.03 1.26 12.21
C LEU A 58 -0.53 1.08 13.65
N GLY A 59 -1.73 0.53 13.83
CA GLY A 59 -2.26 0.18 15.15
C GLY A 59 -1.44 -0.90 15.86
N GLU A 60 -1.00 -1.92 15.14
CA GLU A 60 -0.12 -2.96 15.69
C GLU A 60 1.26 -2.44 16.08
N VAL A 61 1.86 -1.57 15.26
CA VAL A 61 3.16 -0.96 15.55
C VAL A 61 3.04 -0.03 16.77
N SER A 62 2.05 0.86 16.78
CA SER A 62 1.81 1.77 17.91
C SER A 62 1.51 1.03 19.22
N GLY A 63 0.81 -0.09 19.16
CA GLY A 63 0.51 -0.92 20.33
C GLY A 63 1.72 -1.70 20.87
N LYS A 64 2.73 -1.97 20.03
CA LYS A 64 4.01 -2.58 20.45
C LYS A 64 4.93 -1.57 21.13
N ASP A 65 4.87 -0.30 20.75
CA ASP A 65 5.68 0.76 21.37
C ASP A 65 5.20 1.12 22.78
N SER A 66 3.91 0.97 23.12
CA SER A 66 3.40 1.18 24.49
C SER A 66 3.59 0.00 25.44
N LYS A 67 4.08 -1.16 24.97
CA LYS A 67 4.37 -2.35 25.80
C LYS A 67 5.87 -2.58 26.04
N ARG A 68 6.73 -1.62 25.67
CA ARG A 68 8.18 -1.66 25.93
C ARG A 68 8.57 -0.73 27.06
#